data_AF-A0A098VTV5-F1
#
_entry.id   AF-A0A098VTV5-F1
#
_cell.length_a   1.000
_cell.length_b   1.000
_cell.length_c   1.000
_cell.angle_alpha   90.00
_cell.angle_beta   90.00
_cell.angle_gamma   90.00
#
_symmetry.space_group_name_H-M   'P 1'
#
loop_
_entity.id
_entity.type
_entity.pdbx_description
1 polymer ?
#
loop_
_entity_poly.entity_id
_entity_poly.type
_entity_poly.pdbx_seq_one_letter_code
_entity_poly.pdbx_strand_id
1 'polypeptide(L)'
;MSVFAAITDYFIYVISLNNHGAEVAAWTLLTTLLSHFNFTYSTRASSNSIEACLSLLAYYFWPWSGSDKVSKLFIPLCIVGIGTLIRPTLAILWVIPWVLLFFKLTEKTDMLRMITISVCLIIGLGLFVDFVFYQRWLLTWYNFFCINLGDEGVSSYYGTHPLLWYFFCAIPILLGPLAPFFVLGSELRFLLPIFPMMNMITGIGFHRFYHSTKITHRKKAIFISASFAISAIVSVLYCRGFSTAGIAITDHLNKIVGTKSVFFLFSHAAPLYAGVLRPEAKLDYVHMEPPFLKNFPHTMPVCMTLSWHGNLWPQNAPML
;
A
#
# COMPACT_ATOMS: atom_id res chain seq x y z
N MET A 1 -5.75 -2.79 -12.58
CA MET A 1 -5.88 -3.08 -11.14
C MET A 1 -6.48 -4.44 -10.87
N SER A 2 -7.61 -4.82 -11.48
CA SER A 2 -8.17 -6.17 -11.32
C SER A 2 -7.20 -7.30 -11.66
N VAL A 3 -6.30 -7.10 -12.63
CA VAL A 3 -5.20 -8.03 -12.93
C VAL A 3 -4.24 -8.20 -11.74
N PHE A 4 -3.82 -7.10 -11.09
CA PHE A 4 -2.96 -7.17 -9.91
C PHE A 4 -3.66 -7.82 -8.72
N ALA A 5 -4.97 -7.58 -8.54
CA ALA A 5 -5.77 -8.28 -7.55
C ALA A 5 -5.79 -9.80 -7.80
N ALA A 6 -6.07 -10.22 -9.04
CA ALA A 6 -6.07 -11.63 -9.41
C ALA A 6 -4.69 -12.30 -9.24
N ILE A 7 -3.60 -11.60 -9.59
CA ILE A 7 -2.23 -12.06 -9.32
C ILE A 7 -2.03 -12.23 -7.80
N THR A 8 -2.49 -11.27 -7.00
CA THR A 8 -2.38 -11.33 -5.54
C THR A 8 -3.13 -12.56 -4.98
N ASP A 9 -4.37 -12.79 -5.43
CA ASP A 9 -5.19 -13.93 -5.00
C ASP A 9 -4.57 -15.28 -5.40
N TYR A 10 -3.99 -15.35 -6.61
CA TYR A 10 -3.31 -16.55 -7.07
C TYR A 10 -2.04 -16.86 -6.26
N PHE A 11 -1.16 -15.89 -6.10
CA PHE A 11 0.11 -16.13 -5.40
C PHE A 11 -0.09 -16.38 -3.92
N ILE A 12 -1.09 -15.79 -3.26
CA ILE A 12 -1.35 -16.08 -1.84
C ILE A 12 -1.85 -17.51 -1.66
N TYR A 13 -2.68 -18.00 -2.59
CA TYR A 13 -3.08 -19.40 -2.62
C TYR A 13 -1.88 -20.32 -2.81
N VAL A 14 -1.01 -20.04 -3.79
CA VAL A 14 0.20 -20.85 -4.05
C VAL A 14 1.15 -20.87 -2.86
N ILE A 15 1.40 -19.72 -2.22
CA ILE A 15 2.23 -19.63 -1.02
C ILE A 15 1.61 -20.48 0.10
N SER A 16 0.31 -20.33 0.35
CA SER A 16 -0.37 -21.11 1.38
C SER A 16 -0.38 -22.61 1.08
N LEU A 17 -0.50 -23.01 -0.19
CA LEU A 17 -0.47 -24.40 -0.61
C LEU A 17 0.90 -25.03 -0.31
N ASN A 18 1.97 -24.33 -0.67
CA ASN A 18 3.34 -24.79 -0.45
C ASN A 18 3.71 -24.88 1.03
N ASN A 19 3.21 -23.95 1.86
CA ASN A 19 3.59 -23.86 3.27
C ASN A 19 2.69 -24.67 4.22
N HIS A 20 1.40 -24.82 3.89
CA HIS A 20 0.39 -25.31 4.83
C HIS A 20 -0.55 -26.37 4.24
N GLY A 21 -0.42 -26.72 2.96
CA GLY A 21 -1.23 -27.73 2.29
C GLY A 21 -2.56 -27.20 1.72
N ALA A 22 -3.26 -28.08 0.98
CA ALA A 22 -4.40 -27.70 0.14
C ALA A 22 -5.61 -27.18 0.91
N GLU A 23 -5.93 -27.76 2.07
CA GLU A 23 -7.08 -27.32 2.87
C GLU A 23 -6.89 -25.88 3.38
N VAL A 24 -5.70 -25.56 3.91
CA VAL A 24 -5.39 -24.21 4.41
C VAL A 24 -5.34 -23.22 3.26
N ALA A 25 -4.84 -23.63 2.09
CA ALA A 25 -4.83 -22.80 0.90
C ALA A 25 -6.25 -22.42 0.45
N ALA A 26 -7.20 -23.36 0.49
CA ALA A 26 -8.60 -23.09 0.19
C ALA A 26 -9.21 -22.09 1.18
N TRP A 27 -8.97 -22.25 2.49
CA TRP A 27 -9.42 -21.29 3.50
C TRP A 27 -8.79 -19.90 3.34
N THR A 28 -7.50 -19.85 2.96
CA THR A 28 -6.78 -18.60 2.68
C THR A 28 -7.38 -17.87 1.49
N LEU A 29 -7.65 -18.58 0.38
CA LEU A 29 -8.28 -17.99 -0.80
C LEU A 29 -9.70 -17.50 -0.47
N LEU A 30 -10.50 -18.31 0.23
CA LEU A 30 -11.85 -17.94 0.64
C LEU A 30 -11.84 -16.68 1.52
N THR A 31 -10.91 -16.60 2.47
CA THR A 31 -10.71 -15.43 3.33
C THR A 31 -10.33 -14.20 2.52
N THR A 32 -9.43 -14.37 1.54
CA THR A 32 -8.94 -13.28 0.69
C THR A 32 -10.06 -12.70 -0.18
N LEU A 33 -10.88 -13.58 -0.79
CA LEU A 33 -12.02 -13.20 -1.65
C LEU A 33 -13.16 -12.56 -0.87
N LEU A 34 -13.41 -13.02 0.36
CA LEU A 34 -14.51 -12.55 1.20
C LEU A 34 -14.10 -11.47 2.21
N SER A 35 -12.84 -11.07 2.21
CA SER A 35 -12.34 -9.96 3.02
C SER A 35 -12.87 -8.64 2.49
N HIS A 36 -13.55 -7.87 3.36
CA HIS A 36 -14.19 -6.62 2.94
C HIS A 36 -13.19 -5.59 2.43
N PHE A 37 -11.99 -5.60 2.99
CA PHE A 37 -10.92 -4.70 2.61
C PHE A 37 -10.40 -5.05 1.21
N ASN A 38 -10.11 -6.32 0.93
CA ASN A 38 -9.69 -6.73 -0.41
C ASN A 38 -10.77 -6.43 -1.45
N PHE A 39 -12.03 -6.75 -1.16
CA PHE A 39 -13.12 -6.47 -2.07
C PHE A 39 -13.22 -4.97 -2.39
N THR A 40 -13.03 -4.12 -1.39
CA THR A 40 -13.15 -2.67 -1.51
C THR A 40 -11.96 -2.03 -2.22
N TYR A 41 -10.73 -2.44 -1.90
CA TYR A 41 -9.52 -1.71 -2.29
C TYR A 41 -8.70 -2.38 -3.41
N SER A 42 -8.70 -3.71 -3.53
CA SER A 42 -7.81 -4.42 -4.46
C SER A 42 -8.07 -4.07 -5.94
N THR A 43 -9.32 -3.86 -6.31
CA THR A 43 -9.75 -3.57 -7.70
C THR A 43 -9.74 -2.08 -8.04
N ARG A 44 -9.62 -1.20 -7.04
CA ARG A 44 -9.58 0.26 -7.24
C ARG A 44 -8.22 0.71 -7.76
N ALA A 45 -8.23 1.82 -8.50
CA ALA A 45 -7.05 2.52 -9.00
C ALA A 45 -6.23 3.19 -7.89
N SER A 46 -5.73 2.38 -6.95
CA SER A 46 -4.85 2.80 -5.86
C SER A 46 -3.49 2.13 -6.02
N SER A 47 -2.40 2.89 -5.86
CA SER A 47 -1.07 2.28 -5.90
C SER A 47 -0.81 1.35 -4.70
N ASN A 48 -1.66 1.40 -3.66
CA ASN A 48 -1.68 0.42 -2.57
C ASN A 48 -1.88 -1.02 -3.08
N SER A 49 -2.72 -1.23 -4.10
CA SER A 49 -3.01 -2.56 -4.63
C SER A 49 -1.82 -3.11 -5.43
N ILE A 50 -1.07 -2.23 -6.10
CA ILE A 50 0.19 -2.59 -6.77
C ILE A 50 1.25 -2.92 -5.70
N GLU A 51 1.36 -2.10 -4.65
CA GLU A 51 2.29 -2.32 -3.53
C GLU A 51 2.05 -3.68 -2.87
N ALA A 52 0.80 -4.04 -2.58
CA ALA A 52 0.44 -5.35 -2.02
C ALA A 52 0.79 -6.51 -2.97
N CYS A 53 0.51 -6.37 -4.27
CA CYS A 53 0.85 -7.37 -5.27
C CYS A 53 2.37 -7.59 -5.38
N LEU A 54 3.14 -6.51 -5.49
CA LEU A 54 4.61 -6.58 -5.59
C LEU A 54 5.23 -7.13 -4.31
N SER A 55 4.73 -6.72 -3.14
CA SER A 55 5.14 -7.29 -1.86
C SER A 55 4.92 -8.80 -1.82
N LEU A 56 3.76 -9.29 -2.27
CA LEU A 56 3.48 -10.72 -2.28
C LEU A 56 4.37 -11.50 -3.27
N LEU A 57 4.62 -10.94 -4.45
CA LEU A 57 5.53 -11.54 -5.43
C LEU A 57 6.96 -11.61 -4.89
N ALA A 58 7.43 -10.53 -4.25
CA ALA A 58 8.73 -10.53 -3.60
C ALA A 58 8.79 -11.56 -2.46
N TYR A 59 7.71 -11.74 -1.70
CA TYR A 59 7.61 -12.76 -0.65
C TYR A 59 7.76 -14.17 -1.22
N TYR A 60 7.09 -14.45 -2.35
CA TYR A 60 7.15 -15.74 -3.03
C TYR A 60 8.57 -16.12 -3.46
N PHE A 61 9.33 -15.15 -4.01
CA PHE A 61 10.71 -15.38 -4.46
C PHE A 61 11.76 -15.22 -3.36
N TRP A 62 11.38 -14.81 -2.14
CA TRP A 62 12.33 -14.54 -1.07
C TRP A 62 12.98 -15.83 -0.54
N PRO A 63 14.32 -15.87 -0.38
CA PRO A 63 15.02 -17.05 0.10
C PRO A 63 14.93 -17.21 1.63
N TRP A 64 13.81 -17.75 2.13
CA TRP A 64 13.52 -17.89 3.57
C TRP A 64 14.46 -18.83 4.34
N SER A 65 15.10 -19.78 3.65
CA SER A 65 15.89 -20.86 4.26
C SER A 65 17.25 -20.41 4.78
N GLY A 66 17.82 -19.33 4.25
CA GLY A 66 19.19 -18.89 4.55
C GLY A 66 20.30 -19.78 3.99
N SER A 67 19.98 -20.98 3.48
CA SER A 67 20.89 -21.86 2.74
C SER A 67 20.84 -21.66 1.22
N ASP A 68 19.88 -20.85 0.76
CA ASP A 68 19.71 -20.52 -0.64
C ASP A 68 20.86 -19.66 -1.17
N LYS A 69 21.18 -19.82 -2.46
CA LYS A 69 22.18 -18.99 -3.14
C LYS A 69 21.76 -17.51 -3.11
N VAL A 70 22.71 -16.64 -2.78
CA VAL A 70 22.53 -15.18 -2.75
C VAL A 70 21.97 -14.62 -4.07
N SER A 71 22.29 -15.25 -5.21
CA SER A 71 21.76 -14.83 -6.51
C SER A 71 20.23 -14.86 -6.61
N LYS A 72 19.54 -15.68 -5.81
CA LYS A 72 18.07 -15.70 -5.74
C LYS A 72 17.48 -14.40 -5.18
N LEU A 73 18.28 -13.58 -4.49
CA LEU A 73 17.83 -12.28 -3.98
C LEU A 73 17.57 -11.28 -5.09
N PHE A 74 18.26 -11.35 -6.22
CA PHE A 74 18.18 -10.30 -7.23
C PHE A 74 16.73 -10.00 -7.68
N ILE A 75 15.93 -11.03 -7.94
CA ILE A 75 14.53 -10.87 -8.39
C ILE A 75 13.65 -10.17 -7.33
N PRO A 76 13.52 -10.69 -6.09
CA PRO A 76 12.69 -10.03 -5.09
C PRO A 76 13.21 -8.64 -4.74
N LEU A 77 14.52 -8.39 -4.80
CA LEU A 77 15.08 -7.06 -4.61
C LEU A 77 14.67 -6.06 -5.68
N CYS A 78 14.69 -6.48 -6.95
CA CYS A 78 14.19 -5.66 -8.05
C CYS A 78 12.68 -5.40 -7.92
N ILE A 79 11.88 -6.40 -7.51
CA ILE A 79 10.43 -6.25 -7.30
C ILE A 79 10.15 -5.22 -6.19
N VAL A 80 10.80 -5.37 -5.03
CA VAL A 80 10.67 -4.43 -3.91
C VAL A 80 11.17 -3.04 -4.30
N GLY A 81 12.27 -2.96 -5.05
CA GLY A 81 12.80 -1.70 -5.55
C GLY A 81 11.83 -0.97 -6.47
N ILE A 82 11.27 -1.66 -7.46
CA ILE A 82 10.26 -1.09 -8.37
C ILE A 82 9.03 -0.64 -7.56
N GLY A 83 8.57 -1.45 -6.62
CA GLY A 83 7.46 -1.06 -5.76
C GLY A 83 7.79 0.13 -4.84
N THR A 84 9.04 0.28 -4.42
CA THR A 84 9.53 1.42 -3.62
C THR A 84 9.52 2.72 -4.42
N LEU A 85 9.84 2.65 -5.73
CA LEU A 85 9.66 3.79 -6.62
C LEU A 85 8.17 4.20 -6.62
N ILE A 86 7.26 3.25 -6.80
CA ILE A 86 5.82 3.55 -6.82
C ILE A 86 5.31 4.06 -5.47
N ARG A 87 5.79 3.50 -4.35
CA ARG A 87 5.49 3.94 -2.98
C ARG A 87 6.68 3.66 -2.04
N PRO A 88 7.28 4.68 -1.42
CA PRO A 88 8.44 4.50 -0.54
C PRO A 88 8.14 3.67 0.72
N THR A 89 6.87 3.51 1.08
CA THR A 89 6.42 2.67 2.20
C THR A 89 6.84 1.21 2.04
N LEU A 90 6.96 0.70 0.80
CA LEU A 90 7.35 -0.69 0.57
C LEU A 90 8.77 -0.98 1.07
N ALA A 91 9.69 -0.03 0.97
CA ALA A 91 11.05 -0.20 1.49
C ALA A 91 11.03 -0.42 3.01
N ILE A 92 10.21 0.35 3.74
CA ILE A 92 10.08 0.26 5.20
C ILE A 92 9.60 -1.14 5.61
N LEU A 93 8.60 -1.67 4.89
CA LEU A 93 8.03 -2.99 5.18
C LEU A 93 9.03 -4.12 5.03
N TRP A 94 9.90 -3.98 4.04
CA TRP A 94 10.87 -5.02 3.71
C TRP A 94 12.08 -5.02 4.65
N VAL A 95 12.35 -3.94 5.40
CA VAL A 95 13.46 -3.90 6.37
C VAL A 95 13.47 -5.13 7.30
N ILE A 96 12.30 -5.60 7.76
CA ILE A 96 12.24 -6.77 8.66
C ILE A 96 12.67 -8.07 7.96
N PRO A 97 12.04 -8.53 6.84
CA PRO A 97 12.50 -9.69 6.08
C PRO A 97 13.99 -9.66 5.76
N TRP A 98 14.50 -8.48 5.42
CA TRP A 98 15.91 -8.22 5.15
C TRP A 98 16.80 -8.49 6.36
N VAL A 99 16.49 -7.89 7.51
CA VAL A 99 17.25 -8.09 8.77
C VAL A 99 17.22 -9.55 9.20
N LEU A 100 16.06 -10.20 9.12
CA LEU A 100 15.92 -11.62 9.45
C LEU A 100 16.80 -12.51 8.57
N LEU A 101 16.85 -12.23 7.26
CA LEU A 101 17.69 -12.97 6.33
C LEU A 101 19.18 -12.70 6.57
N PHE A 102 19.55 -11.46 6.88
CA PHE A 102 20.94 -11.07 7.16
C PHE A 102 21.53 -11.87 8.33
N PHE A 103 20.73 -12.18 9.35
CA PHE A 103 21.17 -13.01 10.47
C PHE A 103 21.23 -14.50 10.14
N LYS A 104 20.49 -14.98 9.14
CA LYS A 104 20.49 -16.39 8.70
C LYS A 104 21.60 -16.71 7.70
N LEU A 105 21.98 -15.75 6.85
CA LEU A 105 23.00 -15.97 5.81
C LEU A 105 24.41 -15.96 6.38
N THR A 106 25.22 -16.92 5.91
CA THR A 106 26.66 -16.98 6.15
C THR A 106 27.41 -16.01 5.23
N GLU A 107 27.02 -15.90 3.97
CA GLU A 107 27.63 -15.06 2.91
C GLU A 107 27.15 -13.59 2.97
N LYS A 108 27.39 -12.92 4.11
CA LYS A 108 26.90 -11.55 4.34
C LYS A 108 27.46 -10.52 3.35
N THR A 109 28.71 -10.68 2.91
CA THR A 109 29.36 -9.76 1.96
C THR A 109 28.70 -9.78 0.59
N ASP A 110 28.34 -10.97 0.09
CA ASP A 110 27.71 -11.11 -1.22
C ASP A 110 26.26 -10.66 -1.19
N MET A 111 25.56 -10.88 -0.06
CA MET A 111 24.25 -10.28 0.18
C MET A 111 24.35 -8.76 0.05
N LEU A 112 25.24 -8.09 0.82
CA LEU A 112 25.43 -6.63 0.81
C LEU A 112 25.75 -6.08 -0.59
N ARG A 113 26.61 -6.78 -1.33
CA ARG A 113 26.92 -6.45 -2.74
C ARG A 113 25.65 -6.48 -3.59
N MET A 114 24.83 -7.52 -3.43
CA MET A 114 23.60 -7.65 -4.21
C MET A 114 22.57 -6.57 -3.87
N ILE A 115 22.44 -6.20 -2.60
CA ILE A 115 21.63 -5.04 -2.19
C ILE A 115 22.09 -3.80 -2.92
N THR A 116 23.40 -3.53 -2.84
CA THR A 116 23.99 -2.30 -3.36
C THR A 116 23.75 -2.20 -4.87
N ILE A 117 23.99 -3.29 -5.60
CA ILE A 117 23.72 -3.36 -7.04
C ILE A 117 22.23 -3.13 -7.33
N SER A 118 21.32 -3.84 -6.67
CA SER A 118 19.88 -3.67 -6.87
C SER A 118 19.41 -2.24 -6.55
N VAL A 119 19.88 -1.64 -5.44
CA VAL A 119 19.54 -0.26 -5.07
C VAL A 119 20.06 0.74 -6.09
N CYS A 120 21.31 0.63 -6.53
CA CYS A 120 21.87 1.51 -7.56
C CYS A 120 21.10 1.39 -8.88
N LEU A 121 20.74 0.18 -9.31
CA LEU A 121 19.94 -0.05 -10.51
C LEU A 121 18.57 0.61 -10.40
N ILE A 122 17.90 0.47 -9.26
CA ILE A 122 16.55 1.02 -9.03
C ILE A 122 16.58 2.55 -8.93
N ILE A 123 17.57 3.12 -8.25
CA ILE A 123 17.77 4.58 -8.22
C ILE A 123 18.05 5.10 -9.64
N GLY A 124 18.92 4.43 -10.39
CA GLY A 124 19.21 4.77 -11.78
C GLY A 124 17.98 4.72 -12.69
N LEU A 125 17.16 3.66 -12.54
CA LEU A 125 15.87 3.55 -13.24
C LEU A 125 14.92 4.68 -12.85
N GLY A 126 14.82 5.00 -11.57
CA GLY A 126 13.99 6.09 -11.07
C GLY A 126 14.41 7.44 -11.65
N LEU A 127 15.70 7.75 -11.62
CA LEU A 127 16.27 8.97 -12.22
C LEU A 127 16.05 9.03 -13.73
N PHE A 128 16.18 7.91 -14.43
CA PHE A 128 15.94 7.83 -15.86
C PHE A 128 14.46 8.12 -16.18
N VAL A 129 13.53 7.52 -15.43
CA VAL A 129 12.10 7.79 -15.56
C VAL A 129 11.82 9.27 -15.29
N ASP A 130 12.32 9.82 -14.18
CA ASP A 130 12.14 11.23 -13.83
C ASP A 130 12.71 12.15 -14.93
N PHE A 131 13.87 11.83 -15.49
CA PHE A 131 14.47 12.60 -16.58
C PHE A 131 13.61 12.56 -17.86
N VAL A 132 13.12 11.37 -18.26
CA VAL A 132 12.27 11.21 -19.46
C VAL A 132 10.94 11.96 -19.30
N PHE A 133 10.33 11.93 -18.12
CA PHE A 133 9.04 12.58 -17.90
C PHE A 133 9.15 14.09 -17.67
N TYR A 134 10.10 14.53 -16.85
CA TYR A 134 10.22 15.94 -16.44
C TYR A 134 11.23 16.73 -17.26
N GLN A 135 11.99 16.08 -18.16
CA GLN A 135 13.04 16.70 -18.97
C GLN A 135 14.13 17.41 -18.14
N ARG A 136 14.28 17.01 -16.87
CA ARG A 136 15.25 17.53 -15.92
C ARG A 136 15.61 16.45 -14.90
N TRP A 137 16.80 16.56 -14.32
CA TRP A 137 17.20 15.71 -13.20
C TRP A 137 16.39 16.08 -11.96
N LEU A 138 15.46 15.21 -11.59
CA LEU A 138 14.61 15.34 -10.41
C LEU A 138 14.68 14.03 -9.63
N LEU A 139 14.67 14.09 -8.31
CA LEU A 139 14.38 12.92 -7.47
C LEU A 139 12.97 13.07 -6.91
N THR A 140 11.98 12.53 -7.60
CA THR A 140 10.58 12.62 -7.17
C THR A 140 10.34 12.01 -5.79
N TRP A 141 11.03 10.91 -5.45
CA TRP A 141 10.96 10.25 -4.14
C TRP A 141 11.51 11.12 -3.01
N TYR A 142 12.57 11.90 -3.25
CA TYR A 142 13.11 12.83 -2.26
C TYR A 142 12.13 13.99 -1.99
N ASN A 143 11.59 14.57 -3.06
CA ASN A 143 10.57 15.61 -2.95
C ASN A 143 9.31 15.09 -2.25
N PHE A 144 8.92 13.86 -2.55
CA PHE A 144 7.83 13.18 -1.86
C PHE A 144 8.06 13.12 -0.34
N PHE A 145 9.26 12.75 0.11
CA PHE A 145 9.60 12.75 1.53
C PHE A 145 9.56 14.15 2.14
N CYS A 146 10.10 15.15 1.45
CA CYS A 146 10.10 16.54 1.92
C CYS A 146 8.67 17.08 2.11
N ILE A 147 7.76 16.79 1.18
CA ILE A 147 6.37 17.24 1.24
C ILE A 147 5.57 16.48 2.32
N ASN A 148 5.79 15.17 2.47
CA ASN A 148 4.96 14.34 3.36
C ASN A 148 5.46 14.27 4.80
N LEU A 149 6.78 14.27 5.01
CA LEU A 149 7.43 14.12 6.32
C LEU A 149 8.26 15.33 6.73
N GLY A 150 8.60 16.22 5.79
CA GLY A 150 9.27 17.48 6.07
C GLY A 150 8.31 18.58 6.51
N ASP A 151 8.70 19.83 6.28
CA ASP A 151 8.08 21.02 6.87
C ASP A 151 6.59 21.21 6.49
N GLU A 152 6.16 20.68 5.33
CA GLU A 152 4.78 20.81 4.84
C GLU A 152 3.79 19.88 5.54
N GLY A 153 4.28 18.81 6.18
CA GLY A 153 3.50 17.95 7.07
C GLY A 153 2.23 17.35 6.45
N VAL A 154 2.18 17.16 5.12
CA VAL A 154 0.91 16.80 4.43
C VAL A 154 0.29 15.50 4.98
N SER A 155 1.12 14.62 5.54
CA SER A 155 0.69 13.39 6.20
C SER A 155 -0.23 13.62 7.41
N SER A 156 -0.11 14.76 8.13
CA SER A 156 -0.95 15.07 9.29
C SER A 156 -2.40 15.38 8.93
N TYR A 157 -2.67 15.86 7.71
CA TYR A 157 -4.04 16.13 7.24
C TYR A 157 -4.91 14.88 7.10
N TYR A 158 -4.29 13.69 7.09
CA TYR A 158 -5.00 12.41 7.06
C TYR A 158 -5.31 11.86 8.46
N GLY A 159 -5.01 12.63 9.50
CA GLY A 159 -5.23 12.28 10.89
C GLY A 159 -3.95 11.74 11.54
N THR A 160 -3.67 12.23 12.74
CA THR A 160 -2.66 11.66 13.62
C THR A 160 -3.35 10.80 14.66
N HIS A 161 -2.89 9.57 14.82
CA HIS A 161 -3.46 8.63 15.78
C HIS A 161 -2.38 8.12 16.74
N PRO A 162 -2.70 7.94 18.04
CA PRO A 162 -1.79 7.29 18.98
C PRO A 162 -1.41 5.88 18.51
N LEU A 163 -0.21 5.41 18.88
CA LEU A 163 0.29 4.09 18.48
C LEU A 163 -0.72 2.95 18.72
N LEU A 164 -1.40 2.96 19.87
CA LEU A 164 -2.36 1.94 20.26
C LEU A 164 -3.60 1.88 19.36
N TRP A 165 -3.97 3.00 18.72
CA TRP A 165 -5.09 3.04 17.77
C TRP A 165 -4.86 2.09 16.59
N TYR A 166 -3.62 2.00 16.10
CA TYR A 166 -3.30 1.08 15.01
C TYR A 166 -3.50 -0.38 15.41
N PHE A 167 -3.21 -0.74 16.66
CA PHE A 167 -3.35 -2.11 17.14
C PHE A 167 -4.80 -2.47 17.47
N PHE A 168 -5.51 -1.61 18.20
CA PHE A 168 -6.84 -1.91 18.72
C PHE A 168 -7.98 -1.48 17.82
N CYS A 169 -7.74 -0.56 16.89
CA CYS A 169 -8.78 -0.06 15.98
C CYS A 169 -8.45 -0.41 14.53
N ALA A 170 -7.27 -0.05 14.03
CA ALA A 170 -6.96 -0.25 12.60
C ALA A 170 -6.95 -1.75 12.20
N ILE A 171 -6.30 -2.62 12.98
CA ILE A 171 -6.27 -4.07 12.68
C ILE A 171 -7.68 -4.68 12.68
N PRO A 172 -8.52 -4.52 13.72
CA PRO A 172 -9.89 -5.02 13.69
C PRO A 172 -10.73 -4.44 12.56
N ILE A 173 -10.53 -3.16 12.20
CA ILE A 173 -11.24 -2.55 11.05
C ILE A 173 -10.80 -3.20 9.74
N LEU A 174 -9.49 -3.41 9.53
CA LEU A 174 -8.96 -4.01 8.29
C LEU A 174 -9.41 -5.46 8.11
N LEU A 175 -9.44 -6.25 9.19
CA LEU A 175 -9.87 -7.65 9.16
C LEU A 175 -11.39 -7.82 9.30
N GLY A 176 -12.08 -6.80 9.82
CA GLY A 176 -13.52 -6.80 10.03
C GLY A 176 -14.00 -8.00 10.86
N PRO A 177 -15.07 -8.71 10.43
CA PRO A 177 -15.59 -9.88 11.12
C PRO A 177 -14.61 -11.06 11.22
N LEU A 178 -13.53 -11.04 10.43
CA LEU A 178 -12.50 -12.07 10.41
C LEU A 178 -11.43 -11.85 11.49
N ALA A 179 -11.43 -10.69 12.15
CA ALA A 179 -10.47 -10.30 13.18
C ALA A 179 -10.28 -11.32 14.32
N PRO A 180 -11.32 -12.02 14.83
CA PRO A 180 -11.14 -13.00 15.91
C PRO A 180 -10.23 -14.18 15.52
N PHE A 181 -10.15 -14.54 14.24
CA PHE A 181 -9.31 -15.66 13.77
C PHE A 181 -7.85 -15.28 13.56
N PHE A 182 -7.57 -13.98 13.46
CA PHE A 182 -6.23 -13.45 13.35
C PHE A 182 -5.47 -13.52 14.69
N VAL A 183 -6.16 -13.43 15.83
CA VAL A 183 -5.55 -13.54 17.18
C VAL A 183 -5.01 -14.95 17.46
N LEU A 184 -5.40 -15.96 16.68
CA LEU A 184 -4.95 -17.35 16.82
C LEU A 184 -3.70 -17.70 15.98
N GLY A 185 -3.15 -16.74 15.23
CA GLY A 185 -1.88 -16.85 14.54
C GLY A 185 -1.04 -15.61 14.79
N SER A 186 -0.05 -15.73 15.66
CA SER A 186 0.88 -14.67 15.99
C SER A 186 1.76 -14.34 14.77
N GLU A 187 1.66 -13.12 14.27
CA GLU A 187 2.75 -12.14 14.08
C GLU A 187 2.21 -10.94 13.28
N LEU A 188 2.37 -9.74 13.84
CA LEU A 188 1.76 -8.50 13.36
C LEU A 188 2.84 -7.45 13.20
N ARG A 189 2.95 -6.84 12.01
CA ARG A 189 3.61 -5.54 11.81
C ARG A 189 3.45 -5.02 10.36
N PHE A 190 2.54 -4.04 10.19
CA PHE A 190 2.35 -3.10 9.05
C PHE A 190 1.47 -3.56 7.86
N LEU A 191 0.30 -2.93 7.70
CA LEU A 191 -0.95 -3.69 7.49
C LEU A 191 -1.58 -3.69 6.08
N LEU A 192 -0.99 -3.06 5.06
CA LEU A 192 -1.55 -3.13 3.70
C LEU A 192 -0.80 -4.11 2.78
N PRO A 193 0.53 -4.01 2.63
CA PRO A 193 1.26 -4.92 1.74
C PRO A 193 1.52 -6.29 2.35
N ILE A 194 1.18 -6.46 3.64
CA ILE A 194 1.16 -7.73 4.37
C ILE A 194 -0.27 -8.25 4.51
N PHE A 195 -1.28 -7.49 4.07
CA PHE A 195 -2.68 -7.91 4.13
C PHE A 195 -2.93 -9.29 3.48
N PRO A 196 -2.31 -9.63 2.33
CA PRO A 196 -2.39 -11.00 1.81
C PRO A 196 -1.91 -12.05 2.83
N MET A 197 -0.82 -11.79 3.54
CA MET A 197 -0.32 -12.68 4.59
C MET A 197 -1.24 -12.75 5.80
N MET A 198 -1.89 -11.64 6.17
CA MET A 198 -2.89 -11.63 7.24
C MET A 198 -4.10 -12.49 6.88
N ASN A 199 -4.53 -12.50 5.62
CA ASN A 199 -5.59 -13.40 5.15
C ASN A 199 -5.14 -14.86 5.19
N MET A 200 -3.87 -15.16 4.94
CA MET A 200 -3.33 -16.52 5.12
C MET A 200 -3.35 -16.95 6.59
N ILE A 201 -2.92 -16.08 7.51
CA ILE A 201 -2.99 -16.33 8.96
C ILE A 201 -4.43 -16.58 9.39
N THR A 202 -5.35 -15.75 8.90
CA THR A 202 -6.80 -15.89 9.16
C THR A 202 -7.34 -17.21 8.58
N GLY A 203 -6.89 -17.61 7.39
CA GLY A 203 -7.22 -18.90 6.78
C GLY A 203 -6.74 -20.10 7.61
N ILE A 204 -5.54 -20.04 8.20
CA ILE A 204 -5.05 -21.02 9.17
C ILE A 204 -5.97 -21.06 10.41
N GLY A 205 -6.39 -19.90 10.90
CA GLY A 205 -7.35 -19.77 12.00
C GLY A 205 -8.69 -20.46 11.68
N PHE A 206 -9.24 -20.24 10.49
CA PHE A 206 -10.47 -20.89 10.02
C PHE A 206 -10.31 -22.41 9.91
N HIS A 207 -9.18 -22.89 9.36
CA HIS A 207 -8.89 -24.32 9.26
C HIS A 207 -8.90 -24.98 10.65
N ARG A 208 -8.19 -24.39 11.62
CA ARG A 208 -8.15 -24.87 13.02
C ARG A 208 -9.53 -24.82 13.69
N PHE A 209 -10.28 -23.76 13.48
CA PHE A 209 -11.63 -23.61 14.03
C PHE A 209 -12.60 -24.65 13.44
N TYR A 210 -12.53 -24.87 12.12
CA TYR A 210 -13.36 -25.84 11.43
C TYR A 210 -13.11 -27.28 11.92
N HIS A 211 -11.85 -27.64 12.17
CA HIS A 211 -11.47 -28.96 12.69
C HIS A 211 -11.58 -29.10 14.22
N SER A 212 -11.92 -28.04 14.96
CA SER A 212 -12.03 -28.10 16.42
C SER A 212 -13.18 -29.00 16.89
N THR A 213 -12.91 -30.02 17.71
CA THR A 213 -13.93 -30.96 18.22
C THR A 213 -14.87 -30.35 19.27
N LYS A 214 -14.53 -29.18 19.82
CA LYS A 214 -15.28 -28.52 20.91
C LYS A 214 -16.61 -27.88 20.46
N ILE A 215 -16.78 -27.63 19.16
CA ILE A 215 -17.91 -26.86 18.62
C ILE A 215 -18.68 -27.73 17.62
N THR A 216 -20.01 -27.74 17.72
CA THR A 216 -20.87 -28.50 16.80
C THR A 216 -20.79 -27.95 15.38
N HIS A 217 -20.91 -28.83 14.38
CA HIS A 217 -20.88 -28.44 12.96
C HIS A 217 -21.89 -27.34 12.60
N ARG A 218 -23.09 -27.37 13.20
CA ARG A 218 -24.11 -26.31 13.01
C ARG A 218 -23.63 -24.94 13.50
N LYS A 219 -23.04 -24.86 14.70
CA LYS A 219 -22.55 -23.59 15.25
C LYS A 219 -21.37 -23.04 14.43
N LYS A 220 -20.48 -23.92 13.94
CA LYS A 220 -19.39 -23.54 13.03
C LYS A 220 -19.93 -22.97 11.72
N ALA A 221 -20.87 -23.68 11.07
CA ALA A 221 -21.45 -23.25 9.81
C ALA A 221 -22.16 -21.89 9.94
N ILE A 222 -22.96 -21.70 11.01
CA ILE A 222 -23.61 -20.42 11.29
C ILE A 222 -22.56 -19.30 11.47
N PHE A 223 -21.51 -19.55 12.26
CA PHE A 223 -20.48 -18.55 12.52
C PHE A 223 -19.72 -18.14 11.25
N ILE A 224 -19.31 -19.12 10.44
CA ILE A 224 -18.59 -18.89 9.19
C ILE A 224 -19.48 -18.13 8.20
N SER A 225 -20.71 -18.60 7.98
CA SER A 225 -21.66 -17.94 7.09
C SER A 225 -22.00 -16.52 7.53
N ALA A 226 -22.18 -16.30 8.83
CA ALA A 226 -22.41 -14.96 9.39
C ALA A 226 -21.20 -14.05 9.18
N SER A 227 -19.99 -14.53 9.45
CA SER A 227 -18.75 -13.74 9.28
C SER A 227 -18.59 -13.27 7.83
N PHE A 228 -18.83 -14.17 6.87
CA PHE A 228 -18.76 -13.83 5.45
C PHE A 228 -19.91 -12.94 4.98
N ALA A 229 -21.14 -13.18 5.46
CA ALA A 229 -22.27 -12.32 5.14
C ALA A 229 -22.06 -10.89 5.65
N ILE A 230 -21.60 -10.73 6.90
CA ILE A 230 -21.29 -9.41 7.47
C ILE A 230 -20.17 -8.75 6.66
N SER A 231 -19.10 -9.49 6.32
CA SER A 231 -18.00 -8.94 5.52
C SER A 231 -18.49 -8.43 4.15
N ALA A 232 -19.33 -9.20 3.46
CA ALA A 232 -19.93 -8.79 2.19
C ALA A 232 -20.83 -7.55 2.33
N ILE A 233 -21.69 -7.49 3.36
CA ILE A 233 -22.55 -6.34 3.63
C ILE A 233 -21.71 -5.09 3.90
N VAL A 234 -20.71 -5.18 4.78
CA VAL A 234 -19.80 -4.07 5.10
C VAL A 234 -19.09 -3.58 3.84
N SER A 235 -18.63 -4.50 2.98
CA SER A 235 -17.99 -4.16 1.70
C SER A 235 -18.91 -3.33 0.81
N VAL A 236 -20.16 -3.78 0.64
CA VAL A 236 -21.14 -3.08 -0.20
C VAL A 236 -21.47 -1.71 0.39
N LEU A 237 -21.68 -1.62 1.70
CA LEU A 237 -21.95 -0.35 2.37
C LEU A 237 -20.79 0.64 2.23
N TYR A 238 -19.55 0.18 2.42
CA TYR A 238 -18.36 1.00 2.28
C TYR A 238 -18.17 1.47 0.83
N CYS A 239 -18.32 0.57 -0.14
CA CYS A 239 -18.25 0.90 -1.55
C CYS A 239 -19.32 1.93 -1.95
N ARG A 240 -20.57 1.75 -1.50
CA ARG A 240 -21.64 2.70 -1.74
C ARG A 240 -21.34 4.06 -1.10
N GLY A 241 -20.98 4.08 0.18
CA GLY A 241 -20.66 5.31 0.91
C GLY A 241 -19.56 6.11 0.22
N PHE A 242 -18.48 5.44 -0.18
CA PHE A 242 -17.38 6.10 -0.89
C PHE A 242 -17.80 6.64 -2.27
N SER A 243 -18.52 5.85 -3.07
CA SER A 243 -18.95 6.29 -4.41
C SER A 243 -19.96 7.44 -4.32
N THR A 244 -20.92 7.37 -3.39
CA THR A 244 -21.91 8.43 -3.17
C THR A 244 -21.26 9.70 -2.63
N ALA A 245 -20.29 9.60 -1.71
CA ALA A 245 -19.55 10.75 -1.22
C ALA A 245 -18.74 11.41 -2.34
N GLY A 246 -18.04 10.63 -3.17
CA GLY A 246 -17.29 11.16 -4.32
C GLY A 246 -18.19 11.91 -5.31
N ILE A 247 -19.36 11.36 -5.63
CA ILE A 247 -20.35 12.02 -6.50
C ILE A 247 -20.87 13.31 -5.84
N ALA A 248 -21.25 13.26 -4.57
CA ALA A 248 -21.77 14.43 -3.86
C ALA A 248 -20.76 15.58 -3.79
N ILE A 249 -19.48 15.27 -3.54
CA ILE A 249 -18.39 16.25 -3.55
C ILE A 249 -18.21 16.82 -4.96
N THR A 250 -18.18 15.96 -5.99
CA THR A 250 -18.03 16.40 -7.39
C THR A 250 -19.18 17.32 -7.80
N ASP A 251 -20.41 16.98 -7.46
CA ASP A 251 -21.60 17.79 -7.75
C ASP A 251 -21.57 19.13 -7.00
N HIS A 252 -21.09 19.14 -5.76
CA HIS A 252 -20.91 20.35 -4.98
C HIS A 252 -19.85 21.28 -5.59
N LEU A 253 -18.70 20.73 -5.98
CA LEU A 253 -17.63 21.46 -6.64
C LEU A 253 -18.06 22.02 -7.99
N ASN A 254 -18.79 21.23 -8.79
CA ASN A 254 -19.34 21.66 -10.08
C ASN A 254 -20.29 22.85 -9.93
N LYS A 255 -21.08 22.90 -8.85
CA LYS A 255 -21.97 24.02 -8.55
C LYS A 255 -21.23 25.29 -8.15
N ILE A 256 -20.12 25.18 -7.44
CA ILE A 256 -19.32 26.33 -6.98
C ILE A 256 -18.47 26.90 -8.11
N VAL A 257 -17.78 26.04 -8.85
CA VAL A 257 -16.77 26.45 -9.84
C VAL A 257 -17.39 26.74 -11.21
N GLY A 258 -18.64 26.31 -11.46
CA GLY A 258 -19.35 26.55 -12.73
C GLY A 258 -18.79 25.77 -13.94
N THR A 259 -17.79 24.91 -13.71
CA THR A 259 -17.17 24.04 -14.72
C THR A 259 -17.39 22.58 -14.36
N LYS A 260 -17.43 21.68 -15.35
CA LYS A 260 -17.39 20.23 -15.13
C LYS A 260 -16.01 19.81 -14.59
N SER A 261 -15.84 19.87 -13.28
CA SER A 261 -14.71 19.30 -12.57
C SER A 261 -14.90 17.80 -12.39
N VAL A 262 -13.84 17.03 -12.61
CA VAL A 262 -13.79 15.60 -12.29
C VAL A 262 -12.94 15.46 -11.05
N PHE A 263 -13.57 15.07 -9.94
CA PHE A 263 -12.84 14.80 -8.71
C PHE A 263 -12.17 13.43 -8.81
N PHE A 264 -10.86 13.41 -9.04
CA PHE A 264 -10.07 12.20 -8.95
C PHE A 264 -9.51 12.06 -7.53
N LEU A 265 -10.05 11.11 -6.76
CA LEU A 265 -9.40 10.66 -5.54
C LEU A 265 -8.25 9.70 -5.91
N PHE A 266 -7.16 10.24 -6.45
CA PHE A 266 -5.93 9.46 -6.57
C PHE A 266 -5.39 9.19 -5.16
N SER A 267 -4.74 8.04 -4.94
CA SER A 267 -3.95 7.90 -3.71
C SER A 267 -2.79 8.91 -3.80
N HIS A 268 -2.91 10.05 -3.12
CA HIS A 268 -1.96 11.17 -3.17
C HIS A 268 -0.54 10.80 -2.69
N ALA A 269 -0.35 9.61 -2.12
CA ALA A 269 0.91 9.11 -1.60
C ALA A 269 1.73 8.30 -2.64
N ALA A 270 1.76 8.72 -3.91
CA ALA A 270 2.61 8.15 -4.95
C ALA A 270 3.62 9.21 -5.45
N PRO A 271 4.94 8.95 -5.38
CA PRO A 271 5.98 9.92 -5.76
C PRO A 271 5.88 10.42 -7.20
N LEU A 272 5.31 9.60 -8.10
CA LEU A 272 5.21 9.90 -9.53
C LEU A 272 4.54 11.25 -9.84
N TYR A 273 3.73 11.78 -8.92
CA TYR A 273 3.03 13.06 -9.08
C TYR A 273 3.71 14.24 -8.39
N ALA A 274 4.73 14.01 -7.55
CA ALA A 274 5.38 15.08 -6.79
C ALA A 274 6.10 16.11 -7.68
N GLY A 275 6.49 15.75 -8.90
CA GLY A 275 7.08 16.69 -9.87
C GLY A 275 6.06 17.46 -10.71
N VAL A 276 4.78 17.08 -10.70
CA VAL A 276 3.68 17.70 -11.48
C VAL A 276 3.03 18.88 -10.74
N LEU A 277 3.44 19.13 -9.50
CA LEU A 277 3.07 20.34 -8.75
C LEU A 277 3.58 21.57 -9.50
N ARG A 278 2.76 22.11 -10.41
CA ARG A 278 3.01 23.41 -11.01
C ARG A 278 3.10 24.40 -9.85
N PRO A 279 4.18 25.19 -9.72
CA PRO A 279 4.30 26.21 -8.68
C PRO A 279 3.13 27.22 -8.67
N GLU A 280 2.40 27.32 -9.78
CA GLU A 280 1.27 28.20 -10.01
C GLU A 280 -0.09 27.57 -9.65
N ALA A 281 -0.17 26.25 -9.45
CA ALA A 281 -1.41 25.57 -9.12
C ALA A 281 -1.66 25.60 -7.61
N LYS A 282 -2.62 26.42 -7.17
CA LYS A 282 -3.16 26.33 -5.81
C LYS A 282 -3.87 24.98 -5.65
N LEU A 283 -3.35 24.14 -4.75
CA LEU A 283 -4.01 22.94 -4.29
C LEU A 283 -4.85 23.28 -3.05
N ASP A 284 -6.16 23.25 -3.22
CA ASP A 284 -7.09 23.32 -2.10
C ASP A 284 -7.37 21.90 -1.60
N TYR A 285 -6.98 21.63 -0.36
CA TYR A 285 -7.22 20.35 0.30
C TYR A 285 -8.56 20.38 1.02
N VAL A 286 -9.44 19.42 0.73
CA VAL A 286 -10.67 19.25 1.50
C VAL A 286 -10.33 18.49 2.77
N HIS A 287 -10.32 19.19 3.90
CA HIS A 287 -10.13 18.56 5.21
C HIS A 287 -11.34 17.69 5.58
N MET A 288 -11.08 16.45 6.00
CA MET A 288 -12.08 15.58 6.66
C MET A 288 -12.07 15.76 8.19
N GLU A 289 -11.51 16.86 8.71
CA GLU A 289 -11.57 17.14 10.14
C GLU A 289 -12.92 17.77 10.52
N PRO A 290 -13.55 17.32 11.63
CA PRO A 290 -14.66 18.07 12.20
C PRO A 290 -14.18 19.48 12.59
N PRO A 291 -15.04 20.51 12.49
CA PRO A 291 -14.66 21.94 12.47
C PRO A 291 -14.04 22.53 13.76
N PHE A 292 -13.55 21.71 14.69
CA PHE A 292 -13.09 22.12 16.01
C PHE A 292 -11.62 22.61 16.07
N LEU A 293 -10.83 22.49 15.01
CA LEU A 293 -9.39 22.83 15.01
C LEU A 293 -9.04 23.84 13.90
N LYS A 294 -9.59 25.06 13.98
CA LYS A 294 -9.53 26.07 12.90
C LYS A 294 -8.38 27.09 13.00
N ASN A 295 -7.24 26.76 13.61
CA ASN A 295 -6.15 27.72 13.81
C ASN A 295 -4.80 27.20 13.31
N PHE A 296 -4.56 27.26 12.00
CA PHE A 296 -3.19 27.29 11.45
C PHE A 296 -3.09 28.37 10.35
N PRO A 297 -2.08 29.25 10.39
CA PRO A 297 -1.90 30.28 9.36
C PRO A 297 -1.36 29.66 8.07
N HIS A 298 -2.13 29.78 6.98
CA HIS A 298 -1.78 29.26 5.66
C HIS A 298 -0.98 30.28 4.84
N THR A 299 0.34 30.27 4.99
CA THR A 299 1.29 30.67 3.95
C THR A 299 2.59 29.92 4.19
N MET A 300 3.01 29.03 3.27
CA MET A 300 4.30 28.36 3.35
C MET A 300 5.10 28.49 2.05
N PRO A 301 6.42 28.75 2.15
CA PRO A 301 7.31 28.86 1.00
C PRO A 301 7.75 27.48 0.50
N VAL A 302 7.84 27.33 -0.82
CA VAL A 302 8.35 26.12 -1.49
C VAL A 302 9.82 25.90 -1.08
N CYS A 303 10.08 24.78 -0.40
CA CYS A 303 11.40 24.45 0.14
C CYS A 303 12.35 23.94 -0.97
N MET A 304 13.48 24.65 -1.13
CA MET A 304 14.71 24.31 -1.88
C MET A 304 14.59 23.71 -3.29
N THR A 305 14.66 24.59 -4.29
CA THR A 305 15.32 24.27 -5.56
C THR A 305 16.85 24.31 -5.37
N LEU A 306 17.55 23.23 -5.69
CA LEU A 306 18.98 23.29 -5.96
C LEU A 306 19.17 24.26 -7.14
N SER A 307 19.74 25.43 -6.86
CA SER A 307 19.92 26.52 -7.82
C SER A 307 20.90 26.08 -8.91
N TRP A 308 20.38 25.85 -10.11
CA TRP A 308 21.19 25.83 -11.33
C TRP A 308 20.96 27.17 -12.06
N HIS A 309 21.93 28.06 -11.99
CA HIS A 309 21.96 29.27 -12.80
C HIS A 309 22.33 28.89 -14.24
N GLY A 310 21.32 28.83 -15.10
CA GLY A 310 21.48 28.70 -16.54
C GLY A 310 20.27 29.30 -17.23
N ASN A 311 20.34 30.60 -17.54
CA ASN A 311 19.45 31.24 -18.51
C ASN A 311 19.53 30.45 -19.81
N LEU A 312 18.44 29.84 -20.30
CA LEU A 312 18.26 29.38 -21.69
C LEU A 312 16.82 28.84 -21.90
N TRP A 313 15.84 29.72 -22.15
CA TRP A 313 14.87 29.66 -23.28
C TRP A 313 13.92 30.89 -23.19
N PRO A 314 13.45 31.44 -24.33
CA PRO A 314 12.80 32.74 -24.43
C PRO A 314 11.34 32.70 -23.97
N GLN A 315 10.89 33.82 -23.44
CA GLN A 315 9.58 34.06 -22.82
C GLN A 315 8.36 33.96 -23.75
N ASN A 316 8.49 33.44 -24.98
CA ASN A 316 7.38 33.38 -25.93
C ASN A 316 7.43 32.07 -26.73
N ALA A 317 6.70 31.05 -26.29
CA ALA A 317 6.31 29.91 -27.13
C ALA A 317 4.79 29.66 -26.93
N PRO A 318 3.99 29.61 -28.01
CA PRO A 318 2.54 29.48 -27.91
C PRO A 318 2.15 28.06 -27.46
N MET A 319 1.10 27.98 -26.63
CA MET A 319 0.49 26.74 -26.16
C MET A 319 -0.03 25.89 -27.33
N LEU A 320 0.40 24.62 -27.38
CA LEU A 320 -0.34 23.50 -27.95
C LEU A 320 -0.39 22.37 -26.93
#